data_AF-A0A8H2ZWS2-F1
#
_entry.id   AF-A0A8H2ZWS2-F1
#
_cell.length_a   1.000
_cell.length_b   1.000
_cell.length_c   1.000
_cell.angle_alpha   90.00
_cell.angle_beta   90.00
_cell.angle_gamma   90.00
#
_symmetry.space_group_name_H-M   'P 1'
#
loop_
_entity.id
_entity.type
_entity.pdbx_description
1 polymer ?
#
loop_
_entity_poly.entity_id
_entity_poly.type
_entity_poly.pdbx_seq_one_letter_code
_entity_poly.pdbx_strand_id
1 'polypeptide(L)'
;MLLMTLFTTILVPLVALAQDVALDANHNVTSLRGTWSTTSDFILTRSMIANPVSFAFNVPEQHTGTSSASYSFTDDGFWEQCVYRLVSHGSSSCTKGVTIYQHGTYQLHSDGSITLSPYWQDGRIQILDPCTSSNTDQISVVNQTEHITSWRIFEGPVLRLAGEYYTPTENMTRVNEEPQLLTGVVSNIS
;
A
#
# COMPACT_ATOMS: atom_id res chain seq x y z
N MET A 1 -30.97 -7.83 66.07
CA MET A 1 -30.73 -8.83 65.01
C MET A 1 -30.68 -8.07 63.69
N LEU A 2 -29.48 -7.92 63.10
CA LEU A 2 -29.23 -7.11 61.91
C LEU A 2 -29.43 -7.98 60.66
N LEU A 3 -30.36 -7.62 59.79
CA LEU A 3 -30.69 -8.35 58.57
C LEU A 3 -29.67 -7.96 57.47
N MET A 4 -28.73 -8.84 57.13
CA MET A 4 -27.82 -8.63 56.00
C MET A 4 -28.52 -8.99 54.69
N THR A 5 -28.76 -8.00 53.84
CA THR A 5 -29.23 -8.19 52.47
C THR A 5 -28.05 -8.50 51.55
N LEU A 6 -28.10 -9.67 50.92
CA LEU A 6 -27.11 -10.15 49.96
C LEU A 6 -27.42 -9.53 48.58
N PHE A 7 -26.58 -8.59 48.12
CA PHE A 7 -26.66 -8.07 46.76
C PHE A 7 -25.99 -9.07 45.79
N THR A 8 -26.79 -9.77 44.99
CA THR A 8 -26.30 -10.58 43.87
C THR A 8 -25.98 -9.67 42.69
N THR A 9 -24.69 -9.47 42.42
CA THR A 9 -24.19 -8.81 41.20
C THR A 9 -24.38 -9.74 40.01
N ILE A 10 -25.28 -9.40 39.09
CA ILE A 10 -25.46 -10.09 37.81
C ILE A 10 -24.36 -9.58 36.86
N LEU A 11 -23.38 -10.43 36.56
CA LEU A 11 -22.37 -10.14 35.54
C LEU A 11 -22.97 -10.48 34.17
N VAL A 12 -23.42 -9.46 33.43
CA VAL A 12 -23.87 -9.64 32.05
C VAL A 12 -22.63 -9.80 31.16
N PRO A 13 -22.47 -10.91 30.42
CA PRO A 13 -21.39 -11.02 29.45
C PRO A 13 -21.65 -10.01 28.32
N LEU A 14 -20.78 -9.03 28.18
CA LEU A 14 -20.77 -8.13 27.04
C LEU A 14 -20.28 -8.95 25.83
N VAL A 15 -21.21 -9.58 25.12
CA VAL A 15 -20.91 -10.19 23.82
C VAL A 15 -20.65 -9.04 22.86
N ALA A 16 -19.37 -8.73 22.66
CA ALA A 16 -18.95 -7.89 21.56
C ALA A 16 -19.27 -8.66 20.27
N LEU A 17 -20.35 -8.26 19.59
CA LEU A 17 -20.59 -8.68 18.22
C LEU A 17 -19.46 -8.07 17.39
N ALA A 18 -18.47 -8.89 17.00
CA ALA A 18 -17.66 -8.58 15.85
C ALA A 18 -18.66 -8.40 14.70
N GLN A 19 -18.87 -7.16 14.27
CA GLN A 19 -19.61 -6.92 13.04
C GLN A 19 -18.71 -7.47 11.94
N ASP A 20 -19.05 -8.65 11.40
CA ASP A 20 -18.46 -9.10 10.14
C ASP A 20 -18.66 -7.95 9.15
N VAL A 21 -17.56 -7.39 8.65
CA VAL A 21 -17.62 -6.36 7.62
C VAL A 21 -18.33 -6.99 6.43
N ALA A 22 -19.53 -6.52 6.14
CA ALA A 22 -20.34 -7.07 5.07
C ALA A 22 -19.70 -6.71 3.72
N LEU A 23 -18.98 -7.68 3.13
CA LEU A 23 -18.58 -7.62 1.73
C LEU A 23 -19.84 -7.44 0.88
N ASP A 24 -19.90 -6.32 0.17
CA ASP A 24 -21.03 -5.97 -0.67
C ASP A 24 -20.70 -6.18 -2.15
N ALA A 25 -21.64 -5.79 -3.02
CA ALA A 25 -21.45 -5.85 -4.46
C ALA A 25 -20.13 -5.17 -4.88
N ASN A 26 -19.69 -4.08 -4.25
CA ASN A 26 -18.47 -3.39 -4.65
C ASN A 26 -17.18 -4.15 -4.30
N HIS A 27 -17.25 -5.15 -3.41
CA HIS A 27 -16.16 -6.09 -3.12
C HIS A 27 -16.22 -7.35 -4.02
N ASN A 28 -17.32 -7.55 -4.76
CA ASN A 28 -17.61 -8.75 -5.54
C ASN A 28 -17.81 -8.47 -7.06
N VAL A 29 -17.98 -7.20 -7.45
CA VAL A 29 -18.35 -6.77 -8.82
C VAL A 29 -17.13 -6.55 -9.72
N THR A 30 -15.91 -6.44 -9.17
CA THR A 30 -14.66 -6.41 -9.95
C THR A 30 -13.54 -7.04 -9.17
N SER A 31 -12.82 -7.98 -9.80
CA SER A 31 -11.49 -8.36 -9.31
C SER A 31 -10.65 -7.10 -9.09
N LEU A 32 -9.84 -7.08 -8.01
CA LEU A 32 -8.81 -6.05 -7.79
C LEU A 32 -7.78 -5.99 -8.92
N ARG A 33 -7.80 -6.97 -9.83
CA ARG A 33 -6.93 -7.05 -10.99
C ARG A 33 -6.80 -5.72 -11.73
N GLY A 34 -5.56 -5.39 -12.00
CA GLY A 34 -5.15 -4.23 -12.78
C GLY A 34 -4.08 -3.44 -12.06
N THR A 35 -3.67 -2.34 -12.69
CA THR A 35 -2.81 -1.33 -12.08
C THR A 35 -3.64 -0.12 -11.72
N TRP A 36 -3.56 0.28 -10.47
CA TRP A 36 -4.22 1.42 -9.88
C TRP A 36 -3.17 2.49 -9.58
N SER A 37 -3.50 3.75 -9.79
CA SER A 37 -2.58 4.87 -9.52
C SER A 37 -3.34 6.08 -8.98
N THR A 38 -2.73 6.80 -8.04
CA THR A 38 -3.24 8.13 -7.61
C THR A 38 -2.99 9.21 -8.66
N THR A 39 -2.11 8.94 -9.63
CA THR A 39 -1.79 9.83 -10.76
C THR A 39 -1.97 9.08 -12.07
N SER A 40 -2.81 9.60 -12.98
CA SER A 40 -3.03 9.01 -14.32
C SER A 40 -1.80 9.11 -15.22
N ASP A 41 -1.01 10.16 -15.03
CA ASP A 41 0.05 10.56 -15.96
C ASP A 41 1.41 9.92 -15.61
N PHE A 42 1.51 9.34 -14.41
CA PHE A 42 2.72 8.74 -13.89
C PHE A 42 2.35 7.47 -13.14
N ILE A 43 2.71 6.33 -13.74
CA ILE A 43 2.54 5.02 -13.14
C ILE A 43 3.89 4.64 -12.55
N LEU A 44 3.92 4.44 -11.23
CA LEU A 44 5.15 4.16 -10.49
C LEU A 44 5.69 2.74 -10.70
N THR A 45 5.26 2.03 -11.73
CA THR A 45 5.63 0.63 -11.93
C THR A 45 6.39 0.47 -13.24
N ARG A 46 7.57 -0.14 -13.11
CA ARG A 46 8.22 -1.03 -14.10
C ARG A 46 9.57 -0.65 -14.75
N SER A 47 10.13 0.53 -14.54
CA SER A 47 11.56 0.83 -14.85
C SER A 47 11.95 2.23 -14.42
N MET A 48 10.95 3.09 -14.30
CA MET A 48 11.15 4.51 -14.07
C MET A 48 11.61 4.79 -12.65
N ILE A 49 11.28 3.97 -11.66
CA ILE A 49 11.51 4.31 -10.26
C ILE A 49 12.43 3.27 -9.65
N ALA A 50 11.93 2.14 -9.16
CA ALA A 50 12.78 1.13 -8.54
C ALA A 50 13.48 0.23 -9.57
N ASN A 51 14.81 0.26 -9.62
CA ASN A 51 15.61 -0.82 -10.18
C ASN A 51 16.15 -1.67 -9.02
N PRO A 52 15.55 -2.84 -8.73
CA PRO A 52 15.94 -3.67 -7.59
C PRO A 52 17.35 -4.26 -7.74
N VAL A 53 17.86 -4.36 -8.98
CA VAL A 53 19.20 -4.85 -9.30
C VAL A 53 20.26 -3.76 -9.07
N SER A 54 19.99 -2.53 -9.51
CA SER A 54 20.94 -1.42 -9.38
C SER A 54 20.72 -0.55 -8.14
N PHE A 55 19.78 -0.92 -7.25
CA PHE A 55 19.41 -0.13 -6.07
C PHE A 55 19.19 1.35 -6.41
N ALA A 56 18.31 1.64 -7.37
CA ALA A 56 18.04 3.02 -7.79
C ALA A 56 16.55 3.32 -7.75
N PHE A 57 16.22 4.57 -7.41
CA PHE A 57 14.88 5.14 -7.44
C PHE A 57 14.92 6.44 -8.27
N ASN A 58 14.33 6.46 -9.47
CA ASN A 58 14.38 7.64 -10.36
C ASN A 58 13.02 8.34 -10.49
N VAL A 59 12.53 8.95 -9.42
CA VAL A 59 11.31 9.79 -9.49
C VAL A 59 11.61 11.02 -10.39
N PRO A 60 10.90 11.22 -11.52
CA PRO A 60 11.13 12.37 -12.39
C PRO A 60 10.85 13.68 -11.65
N GLU A 61 11.66 14.71 -11.93
CA GLU A 61 11.60 16.01 -11.25
C GLU A 61 10.19 16.60 -11.24
N GLN A 62 9.45 16.46 -12.35
CA GLN A 62 8.09 16.96 -12.54
C GLN A 62 7.07 16.33 -11.58
N HIS A 63 7.39 15.17 -11.01
CA HIS A 63 6.53 14.42 -10.09
C HIS A 63 7.04 14.47 -8.64
N THR A 64 8.16 15.12 -8.36
CA THR A 64 8.69 15.23 -6.98
C THR A 64 7.87 16.18 -6.10
N GLY A 65 7.10 17.09 -6.69
CA GLY A 65 6.26 18.07 -5.99
C GLY A 65 4.95 17.55 -5.40
N THR A 66 4.59 16.28 -5.64
CA THR A 66 3.34 15.67 -5.14
C THR A 66 3.54 14.20 -4.80
N SER A 67 2.93 13.72 -3.71
CA SER A 67 2.92 12.29 -3.38
C SER A 67 2.17 11.49 -4.44
N SER A 68 2.62 10.27 -4.71
CA SER A 68 1.99 9.36 -5.66
C SER A 68 2.11 7.91 -5.18
N ALA A 69 1.16 7.08 -5.57
CA ALA A 69 1.15 5.67 -5.27
C ALA A 69 0.62 4.88 -6.46
N SER A 70 1.21 3.71 -6.72
CA SER A 70 0.70 2.74 -7.68
C SER A 70 0.71 1.34 -7.09
N TYR A 71 -0.38 0.61 -7.31
CA TYR A 71 -0.57 -0.76 -6.86
C TYR A 71 -1.03 -1.60 -8.05
N SER A 72 -0.37 -2.73 -8.29
CA SER A 72 -0.77 -3.73 -9.28
C SER A 72 -1.20 -4.99 -8.56
N PHE A 73 -2.35 -5.56 -8.94
CA PHE A 73 -2.84 -6.84 -8.42
C PHE A 73 -3.16 -7.79 -9.57
N THR A 74 -2.86 -9.07 -9.42
CA THR A 74 -3.20 -10.12 -10.39
C THR A 74 -4.27 -11.07 -9.83
N ASP A 75 -5.04 -11.72 -10.71
CA ASP A 75 -6.08 -12.67 -10.27
C ASP A 75 -5.51 -13.92 -9.57
N ASP A 76 -4.23 -14.25 -9.79
CA ASP A 76 -3.52 -15.36 -9.16
C ASP A 76 -2.84 -14.99 -7.83
N GLY A 77 -3.15 -13.80 -7.28
CA GLY A 77 -2.80 -13.44 -5.90
C GLY A 77 -1.45 -12.74 -5.74
N PHE A 78 -0.85 -12.19 -6.81
CA PHE A 78 0.37 -11.40 -6.74
C PHE A 78 0.07 -9.91 -6.67
N TRP A 79 0.96 -9.18 -6.01
CA TRP A 79 0.86 -7.75 -5.82
C TRP A 79 2.22 -7.08 -6.00
N GLU A 80 2.20 -5.85 -6.49
CA GLU A 80 3.33 -4.92 -6.49
C GLU A 80 2.85 -3.53 -6.07
N GLN A 81 3.63 -2.83 -5.25
CA GLN A 81 3.44 -1.42 -4.97
C GLN A 81 4.71 -0.62 -5.25
N CYS A 82 4.47 0.63 -5.63
CA CYS A 82 5.46 1.67 -5.48
C CYS A 82 4.76 2.91 -4.94
N VAL A 83 5.34 3.54 -3.91
CA VAL A 83 4.79 4.74 -3.29
C VAL A 83 5.90 5.76 -3.14
N TYR A 84 5.68 6.97 -3.66
CA TYR A 84 6.48 8.14 -3.37
C TYR A 84 5.69 9.06 -2.43
N ARG A 85 6.21 9.28 -1.23
CA ARG A 85 5.66 10.22 -0.27
C ARG A 85 6.55 11.45 -0.20
N LEU A 86 6.01 12.58 -0.62
CA LEU A 86 6.64 13.87 -0.42
C LEU A 86 6.63 14.21 1.07
N VAL A 87 7.80 14.46 1.64
CA VAL A 87 7.96 14.90 3.04
C VAL A 87 7.97 16.42 3.13
N SER A 88 8.73 17.08 2.25
CA SER A 88 8.77 18.54 2.16
C SER A 88 9.22 18.98 0.77
N HIS A 89 8.56 20.00 0.22
CA HIS A 89 8.94 20.62 -1.05
C HIS A 89 9.67 21.94 -0.78
N GLY A 90 11.00 21.96 -0.95
CA GLY A 90 11.83 23.16 -0.91
C GLY A 90 11.99 23.80 -2.29
N SER A 91 13.13 24.44 -2.56
CA SER A 91 13.53 24.74 -3.95
C SER A 91 13.63 23.42 -4.75
N SER A 92 13.61 23.46 -6.09
CA SER A 92 13.66 22.24 -6.93
C SER A 92 14.80 21.29 -6.54
N SER A 93 15.93 21.83 -6.09
CA SER A 93 17.12 21.09 -5.60
C SER A 93 17.02 20.55 -4.16
N CYS A 94 15.96 20.85 -3.42
CA CYS A 94 15.78 20.54 -1.99
C CYS A 94 14.37 19.98 -1.74
N THR A 95 13.99 18.98 -2.53
CA THR A 95 12.77 18.21 -2.27
C THR A 95 13.12 16.95 -1.48
N LYS A 96 12.43 16.73 -0.37
CA LYS A 96 12.61 15.55 0.49
C LYS A 96 11.48 14.57 0.28
N GLY A 97 11.79 13.29 0.19
CA GLY A 97 10.78 12.26 -0.02
C GLY A 97 11.22 10.90 0.49
N VAL A 98 10.23 10.02 0.63
CA VAL A 98 10.43 8.61 0.90
C VAL A 98 9.80 7.83 -0.25
N THR A 99 10.58 6.96 -0.87
CA THR A 99 10.09 6.08 -1.92
C THR A 99 10.17 4.64 -1.46
N ILE A 100 9.07 3.89 -1.53
CA ILE A 100 9.04 2.47 -1.18
C ILE A 100 8.57 1.66 -2.39
N TYR A 101 9.23 0.53 -2.61
CA TYR A 101 8.86 -0.48 -3.58
C TYR A 101 8.82 -1.83 -2.88
N GLN A 102 7.72 -2.56 -3.04
CA GLN A 102 7.57 -3.94 -2.57
C GLN A 102 6.70 -4.73 -3.52
N HIS A 103 6.95 -6.03 -3.63
CA HIS A 103 6.11 -6.95 -4.36
C HIS A 103 6.07 -8.30 -3.65
N GLY A 104 5.07 -9.10 -3.94
CA GLY A 104 4.79 -10.32 -3.21
C GLY A 104 3.43 -10.90 -3.54
N THR A 105 2.80 -11.49 -2.53
CA THR A 105 1.43 -12.02 -2.61
C THR A 105 0.47 -11.17 -1.81
N TYR A 106 -0.81 -11.21 -2.17
CA TYR A 106 -1.87 -10.63 -1.35
C TYR A 106 -2.97 -11.65 -1.04
N GLN A 107 -3.64 -11.42 0.10
CA GLN A 107 -4.81 -12.20 0.51
C GLN A 107 -5.95 -11.25 0.85
N LEU A 108 -7.12 -11.52 0.28
CA LEU A 108 -8.38 -10.88 0.65
C LEU A 108 -9.05 -11.66 1.76
N HIS A 109 -9.48 -10.94 2.79
CA HIS A 109 -10.13 -11.52 3.97
C HIS A 109 -11.63 -11.28 3.93
N SER A 110 -12.38 -12.15 4.62
CA SER A 110 -13.84 -12.03 4.72
C SER A 110 -14.30 -10.77 5.46
N ASP A 111 -13.41 -10.16 6.24
CA ASP A 111 -13.64 -8.89 6.95
C ASP A 111 -13.33 -7.65 6.09
N GLY A 112 -13.14 -7.81 4.77
CA GLY A 112 -12.87 -6.69 3.86
C GLY A 112 -11.46 -6.12 3.96
N SER A 113 -10.57 -6.73 4.74
CA SER A 113 -9.16 -6.36 4.78
C SER A 113 -8.33 -7.05 3.69
N ILE A 114 -7.14 -6.52 3.43
CA ILE A 114 -6.11 -7.14 2.58
C ILE A 114 -4.83 -7.29 3.39
N THR A 115 -4.18 -8.45 3.29
CA THR A 115 -2.79 -8.62 3.75
C THR A 115 -1.86 -8.68 2.56
N LEU A 116 -0.84 -7.83 2.55
CA LEU A 116 0.21 -7.78 1.53
C LEU A 116 1.48 -8.39 2.11
N SER A 117 1.91 -9.52 1.58
CA SER A 117 3.05 -10.29 2.05
C SER A 117 4.20 -10.18 1.05
N PRO A 118 5.26 -9.41 1.34
CA PRO A 118 6.37 -9.25 0.42
C PRO A 118 7.21 -10.51 0.26
N TYR A 119 7.83 -10.64 -0.91
CA TYR A 119 8.95 -11.54 -1.07
C TYR A 119 10.20 -10.98 -0.39
N TRP A 120 10.83 -11.82 0.42
CA TRP A 120 12.04 -11.47 1.15
C TRP A 120 13.13 -10.98 0.19
N GLN A 121 13.82 -9.90 0.57
CA GLN A 121 14.95 -9.28 -0.15
C GLN A 121 14.65 -8.51 -1.45
N ASP A 122 13.41 -8.44 -1.91
CA ASP A 122 13.10 -7.68 -3.14
C ASP A 122 12.68 -6.24 -2.89
N GLY A 123 12.10 -5.97 -1.72
CA GLY A 123 11.65 -4.63 -1.39
C GLY A 123 12.82 -3.64 -1.23
N ARG A 124 12.60 -2.39 -1.64
CA ARG A 124 13.54 -1.28 -1.46
C ARG A 124 12.83 -0.08 -0.84
N ILE A 125 13.53 0.65 0.01
CA ILE A 125 13.08 1.95 0.51
C ILE A 125 14.20 2.97 0.36
N GLN A 126 13.87 4.13 -0.20
CA GLN A 126 14.74 5.28 -0.35
C GLN A 126 14.30 6.40 0.59
N ILE A 127 15.27 7.02 1.25
CA ILE A 127 15.11 8.29 1.95
C ILE A 127 15.94 9.32 1.19
N LEU A 128 15.26 10.27 0.57
CA LEU A 128 15.86 11.36 -0.20
C LEU A 128 15.81 12.65 0.63
N ASP A 129 16.99 13.16 1.03
CA ASP A 129 17.18 14.45 1.70
C ASP A 129 18.38 15.23 1.12
N PRO A 130 18.21 15.82 -0.08
CA PRO A 130 19.22 16.66 -0.74
C PRO A 130 19.34 18.04 -0.10
N CYS A 131 18.55 18.38 0.92
CA CYS A 131 18.65 19.66 1.61
C CYS A 131 19.78 19.71 2.64
N THR A 132 20.37 18.55 2.96
CA THR A 132 21.48 18.44 3.89
C THR A 132 22.80 18.69 3.17
N SER A 133 23.80 19.22 3.86
CA SER A 133 25.14 19.45 3.27
C SER A 133 25.81 18.17 2.75
N SER A 134 25.33 17.00 3.18
CA SER A 134 25.77 15.69 2.72
C SER A 134 24.98 15.13 1.53
N ASN A 135 23.90 15.79 1.06
CA ASN A 135 23.00 15.29 0.03
C ASN A 135 22.63 13.82 0.25
N THR A 136 21.82 13.55 1.28
CA THR A 136 21.58 12.19 1.74
C THR A 136 20.60 11.48 0.81
N ASP A 137 21.08 10.51 0.05
CA ASP A 137 20.26 9.53 -0.68
C ASP A 137 20.61 8.14 -0.16
N GLN A 138 19.70 7.56 0.62
CA GLN A 138 19.92 6.28 1.29
C GLN A 138 18.89 5.28 0.81
N ILE A 139 19.37 4.17 0.25
CA ILE A 139 18.54 3.06 -0.20
C ILE A 139 18.85 1.83 0.66
N SER A 140 17.81 1.21 1.20
CA SER A 140 17.91 0.01 2.03
C SER A 140 16.87 -1.03 1.63
N VAL A 141 17.08 -2.27 2.07
CA VAL A 141 16.12 -3.36 1.84
C VAL A 141 14.95 -3.21 2.81
N VAL A 142 13.74 -3.45 2.33
CA VAL A 142 12.52 -3.50 3.16
C VAL A 142 11.76 -4.80 2.91
N ASN A 143 11.20 -5.38 3.97
CA ASN A 143 10.36 -6.56 3.92
C ASN A 143 9.20 -6.39 4.92
N GLN A 144 8.37 -5.39 4.66
CA GLN A 144 7.28 -5.02 5.53
C GLN A 144 5.98 -5.66 5.05
N THR A 145 5.37 -6.51 5.87
CA THR A 145 4.00 -6.95 5.65
C THR A 145 3.07 -5.78 5.91
N GLU A 146 2.17 -5.50 4.97
CA GLU A 146 1.20 -4.42 5.10
C GLU A 146 -0.21 -4.96 5.31
N HIS A 147 -0.99 -4.25 6.12
CA HIS A 147 -2.37 -4.56 6.39
C HIS A 147 -3.25 -3.37 5.95
N ILE A 148 -4.02 -3.61 4.89
CA ILE A 148 -5.06 -2.70 4.42
C ILE A 148 -6.33 -3.09 5.17
N THR A 149 -6.81 -2.21 6.04
CA THR A 149 -7.97 -2.46 6.89
C THR A 149 -9.29 -2.46 6.11
N SER A 150 -9.35 -1.73 4.98
CA SER A 150 -10.49 -1.83 4.06
C SER A 150 -10.11 -1.38 2.65
N TRP A 151 -10.82 -1.90 1.66
CA TRP A 151 -10.70 -1.50 0.26
C TRP A 151 -12.07 -1.40 -0.40
N ARG A 152 -12.20 -0.58 -1.43
CA ARG A 152 -13.45 -0.49 -2.21
C ARG A 152 -13.22 -0.03 -3.64
N ILE A 153 -13.93 -0.64 -4.58
CA ILE A 153 -13.99 -0.18 -5.96
C ILE A 153 -15.33 0.54 -6.19
N PHE A 154 -15.27 1.76 -6.75
CA PHE A 154 -16.44 2.56 -7.15
C PHE A 154 -16.63 2.56 -8.67
N GLU A 155 -17.81 3.01 -9.13
CA GLU A 155 -18.07 3.26 -10.54
C GLU A 155 -17.03 4.23 -11.14
N GLY A 156 -16.58 3.98 -12.37
CA GLY A 156 -15.54 4.76 -13.03
C GLY A 156 -14.11 4.24 -12.79
N PRO A 157 -13.93 2.91 -12.80
CA PRO A 157 -13.15 2.11 -11.83
C PRO A 157 -12.17 2.92 -10.95
N VAL A 158 -12.63 3.27 -9.76
CA VAL A 158 -11.84 3.95 -8.73
C VAL A 158 -11.64 3.04 -7.53
N LEU A 159 -10.39 2.73 -7.18
CA LEU A 159 -10.02 2.01 -5.97
C LEU A 159 -9.71 3.00 -4.84
N ARG A 160 -10.25 2.74 -3.66
CA ARG A 160 -9.85 3.38 -2.42
C ARG A 160 -9.34 2.35 -1.45
N LEU A 161 -8.17 2.60 -0.89
CA LEU A 161 -7.55 1.80 0.15
C LEU A 161 -7.59 2.58 1.47
N ALA A 162 -7.71 1.87 2.57
CA ALA A 162 -7.47 2.39 3.91
C ALA A 162 -6.59 1.40 4.65
N GLY A 163 -5.50 1.89 5.23
CA GLY A 163 -4.49 1.05 5.85
C GLY A 163 -3.46 1.89 6.58
N GLU A 164 -2.43 1.23 7.07
CA GLU A 164 -1.33 1.87 7.79
C GLU A 164 -0.16 2.23 6.85
N TYR A 165 0.88 2.85 7.43
CA TYR A 165 2.16 3.12 6.78
C TYR A 165 2.06 3.97 5.51
N TYR A 166 2.37 3.38 4.36
CA TYR A 166 2.49 4.06 3.07
C TYR A 166 1.21 3.97 2.23
N THR A 167 0.14 3.34 2.76
CA THR A 167 -1.15 3.26 2.09
C THR A 167 -1.62 4.66 1.67
N PRO A 168 -1.94 4.89 0.37
CA PRO A 168 -2.43 6.19 -0.08
C PRO A 168 -3.79 6.49 0.53
N THR A 169 -4.03 7.78 0.82
CA THR A 169 -5.33 8.25 1.34
C THR A 169 -6.26 8.72 0.22
N GLU A 170 -5.68 8.96 -0.93
CA GLU A 170 -6.30 9.43 -2.15
C GLU A 170 -6.97 8.29 -2.92
N ASN A 171 -7.95 8.65 -3.73
CA ASN A 171 -8.56 7.72 -4.67
C ASN A 171 -7.55 7.35 -5.76
N MET A 172 -7.54 6.08 -6.14
CA MET A 172 -6.71 5.54 -7.21
C MET A 172 -7.57 5.18 -8.41
N THR A 173 -7.19 5.61 -9.60
CA THR A 173 -7.89 5.22 -10.84
C THR A 173 -7.22 3.99 -11.43
N ARG A 174 -8.01 3.09 -12.04
CA ARG A 174 -7.45 1.98 -12.81
C ARG A 174 -6.82 2.52 -14.09
N VAL A 175 -5.49 2.53 -14.15
CA VAL A 175 -4.70 3.04 -15.27
C VAL A 175 -4.39 1.95 -16.30
N ASN A 176 -4.36 0.68 -15.89
CA ASN A 176 -4.28 -0.47 -16.80
C ASN A 176 -5.16 -1.60 -16.29
N GLU A 177 -5.86 -2.28 -17.20
CA GLU A 177 -6.59 -3.51 -16.87
C GLU A 177 -5.65 -4.71 -16.72
N GLU A 178 -4.59 -4.77 -17.54
CA GLU A 178 -3.52 -5.74 -17.39
C GLU A 178 -2.55 -5.28 -16.28
N PRO A 179 -2.37 -6.08 -15.21
CA PRO A 179 -1.46 -5.73 -14.12
C PRO A 179 -0.02 -5.56 -14.64
N GLN A 180 0.53 -4.37 -14.44
CA GLN A 180 1.94 -4.10 -14.73
C GLN A 180 2.77 -4.47 -13.49
N LEU A 181 3.39 -5.65 -13.54
CA LEU A 181 4.38 -6.11 -12.56
C LEU A 181 5.79 -6.04 -13.18
N LEU A 182 6.83 -5.84 -12.35
CA LEU A 182 8.21 -5.99 -12.78
C LEU A 182 8.50 -7.44 -13.23
N THR A 183 8.52 -7.63 -14.54
CA THR A 183 8.84 -8.88 -15.21
C THR A 183 10.34 -9.12 -15.12
N GLY A 184 10.77 -10.08 -14.30
CA GLY A 184 12.18 -10.42 -14.09
C GLY A 184 12.56 -10.87 -12.68
N VAL A 185 11.66 -10.68 -11.70
CA VAL A 185 11.84 -11.16 -10.32
C VAL A 185 11.04 -12.46 -10.05
N VAL A 186 10.21 -12.88 -10.99
CA VAL A 186 9.48 -14.17 -10.97
C VAL A 186 10.37 -15.37 -11.34
N SER A 187 11.68 -15.18 -11.56
CA SER A 187 12.57 -16.24 -12.09
C SER A 187 13.25 -17.13 -11.03
N ASN A 188 12.99 -16.97 -9.73
CA ASN A 188 13.55 -17.86 -8.69
C ASN A 188 12.49 -18.53 -7.82
N ILE A 189 11.35 -18.92 -8.41
CA ILE A 189 10.51 -19.96 -7.83
C ILE A 189 10.88 -21.28 -8.52
N SER A 190 11.98 -21.88 -8.06
CA SER A 190 12.32 -23.28 -8.30
C SER A 190 12.28 -24.02 -6.97
#